data_AF-A0A373W1I1-F1
#
_entry.id   AF-A0A373W1I1-F1
#
_cell.length_a   1.000
_cell.length_b   1.000
_cell.length_c   1.000
_cell.angle_alpha   90.00
_cell.angle_beta   90.00
_cell.angle_gamma   90.00
#
_symmetry.space_group_name_H-M   'P 1'
#
loop_
_entity.id
_entity.type
_entity.pdbx_description
1 polymer ?
#
loop_
_entity_poly.entity_id
_entity_poly.type
_entity_poly.pdbx_seq_one_letter_code
_entity_poly.pdbx_strand_id
1 'polypeptide(L)'
;MGRPKKISNEIIVNSSKEYFSVICHGDIKKMTYKNLAEYISSKININVADYDLKKCHELKEYITDIRNKNERTVLNSVIYFKRLDINNFLRMNDTESKLRNALIQLDNSYEEVCMSATKIYEENRRIRERNNKLLVANRKLKSEISEQHSTKNTSIKTESTLKKEIKALKNRIRVLLDIINTNVYPEIANELLAEKGLIKMNNSIISNSGKTNIMNDNESIISFINKREEVLNKTDKDTSDINRLMHDLINNIEEKE
;
A
#
# COMPACT_ATOMS: atom_id res chain seq x y z
N MET A 1 -47.40 -22.57 36.45
CA MET A 1 -46.58 -23.06 35.32
C MET A 1 -45.42 -22.08 35.11
N GLY A 2 -44.18 -22.49 35.41
CA GLY A 2 -43.00 -21.63 35.22
C GLY A 2 -42.64 -21.49 33.74
N ARG A 3 -42.24 -20.29 33.32
CA ARG A 3 -41.81 -20.00 31.93
C ARG A 3 -40.69 -20.97 31.52
N PRO A 4 -40.77 -21.62 30.36
CA PRO A 4 -39.74 -22.55 29.90
C PRO A 4 -38.39 -21.84 29.75
N LYS A 5 -37.31 -22.55 30.09
CA LYS A 5 -35.93 -22.07 29.92
C LYS A 5 -35.66 -21.81 28.44
N LYS A 6 -35.14 -20.63 28.14
CA LYS A 6 -34.85 -20.22 26.74
C LYS A 6 -33.62 -20.93 26.15
N ILE A 7 -32.69 -21.39 26.99
CA ILE A 7 -31.40 -21.95 26.60
C ILE A 7 -31.02 -23.12 27.52
N SER A 8 -30.31 -24.12 26.97
CA SER A 8 -29.74 -25.23 27.73
C SER A 8 -28.50 -24.82 28.53
N ASN A 9 -28.38 -25.32 29.76
CA ASN A 9 -27.28 -25.04 30.68
C ASN A 9 -25.90 -25.42 30.07
N GLU A 10 -25.83 -26.50 29.29
CA GLU A 10 -24.59 -26.96 28.64
C GLU A 10 -24.04 -25.96 27.63
N ILE A 11 -24.93 -25.32 26.86
CA ILE A 11 -24.55 -24.34 25.83
C ILE A 11 -24.00 -23.08 26.51
N ILE A 12 -24.56 -22.69 27.65
CA ILE A 12 -24.07 -21.56 28.46
C ILE A 12 -22.65 -21.84 28.96
N VAL A 13 -22.42 -23.02 29.55
CA VAL A 13 -21.11 -23.39 30.10
C VAL A 13 -20.05 -23.51 29.00
N ASN A 14 -20.35 -24.15 27.87
CA ASN A 14 -19.38 -24.25 26.77
C ASN A 14 -19.06 -22.89 26.14
N SER A 15 -20.08 -22.04 25.94
CA SER A 15 -19.87 -20.68 25.45
C SER A 15 -19.07 -19.82 26.44
N SER A 16 -19.25 -20.04 27.74
CA SER A 16 -18.45 -19.36 28.78
C SER A 16 -16.98 -19.77 28.77
N LYS A 17 -16.69 -21.07 28.55
CA LYS A 17 -15.32 -21.59 28.41
C LYS A 17 -14.62 -21.00 27.19
N GLU A 18 -15.31 -20.94 26.07
CA GLU A 18 -14.79 -20.30 24.86
C GLU A 18 -14.55 -18.81 25.06
N TYR A 19 -15.51 -18.10 25.66
CA TYR A 19 -15.38 -16.67 25.97
C TYR A 19 -14.16 -16.39 26.85
N PHE A 20 -13.93 -17.24 27.85
CA PHE A 20 -12.79 -17.14 28.75
C PHE A 20 -11.45 -17.34 28.03
N SER A 21 -11.39 -18.28 27.09
CA SER A 21 -10.18 -18.59 26.30
C SER A 21 -9.88 -17.55 25.22
N VAL A 22 -10.89 -17.21 24.42
CA VAL A 22 -10.74 -16.40 23.19
C VAL A 22 -10.72 -14.90 23.48
N ILE A 23 -11.57 -14.43 24.39
CA ILE A 23 -11.77 -12.98 24.62
C ILE A 23 -11.13 -12.53 25.92
N CYS A 24 -11.26 -13.31 26.99
CA CYS A 24 -10.64 -12.94 28.27
C CYS A 24 -9.15 -13.29 28.35
N HIS A 25 -8.64 -14.15 27.46
CA HIS A 25 -7.26 -14.65 27.47
C HIS A 25 -6.80 -15.14 28.86
N GLY A 26 -7.71 -15.75 29.61
CA GLY A 26 -7.42 -16.23 30.97
C GLY A 26 -7.59 -15.20 32.09
N ASP A 27 -7.98 -13.95 31.81
CA ASP A 27 -8.20 -12.93 32.84
C ASP A 27 -9.65 -12.93 33.36
N ILE A 28 -9.84 -13.42 34.59
CA ILE A 28 -11.16 -13.49 35.24
C ILE A 28 -11.81 -12.10 35.40
N LYS A 29 -11.03 -11.01 35.52
CA LYS A 29 -11.60 -9.67 35.75
C LYS A 29 -12.39 -9.16 34.55
N LYS A 30 -12.09 -9.66 33.35
CA LYS A 30 -12.76 -9.31 32.11
C LYS A 30 -14.06 -10.08 31.90
N MET A 31 -14.23 -11.20 32.63
CA MET A 31 -15.41 -12.04 32.53
C MET A 31 -16.54 -11.52 33.43
N THR A 32 -17.25 -10.51 32.94
CA THR A 32 -18.49 -10.01 33.57
C THR A 32 -19.71 -10.71 32.98
N TYR A 33 -20.77 -10.87 33.79
CA TYR A 33 -22.03 -11.49 33.34
C TYR A 33 -22.66 -10.74 32.15
N LYS A 34 -22.48 -9.42 32.08
CA LYS A 34 -22.96 -8.57 30.98
C LYS A 34 -22.25 -8.91 29.67
N ASN A 35 -20.92 -8.92 29.67
CA ASN A 35 -20.15 -9.21 28.46
C ASN A 35 -20.36 -10.66 28.00
N LEU A 36 -20.56 -11.58 28.94
CA LEU A 36 -20.88 -12.97 28.65
C LEU A 36 -22.29 -13.12 28.06
N ALA A 37 -23.26 -12.34 28.53
CA ALA A 37 -24.61 -12.27 27.96
C ALA A 37 -24.60 -11.74 26.52
N GLU A 38 -23.86 -10.67 26.26
CA GLU A 38 -23.68 -10.10 24.92
C GLU A 38 -23.03 -11.10 23.97
N TYR A 39 -22.01 -11.84 24.43
CA TYR A 39 -21.32 -12.86 23.63
C TYR A 39 -22.22 -14.05 23.29
N ILE A 40 -22.93 -14.59 24.28
CA ILE A 40 -23.86 -15.71 24.07
C ILE A 40 -25.03 -15.27 23.18
N SER A 41 -25.54 -14.06 23.36
CA SER A 41 -26.63 -13.52 22.54
C SER A 41 -26.20 -13.36 21.09
N SER A 42 -24.98 -12.90 20.84
CA SER A 42 -24.41 -12.78 19.49
C SER A 42 -24.17 -14.14 18.83
N LYS A 43 -23.83 -15.18 19.62
CA LYS A 43 -23.52 -16.52 19.09
C LYS A 43 -24.76 -17.36 18.79
N ILE A 44 -25.80 -17.26 19.61
CA ILE A 44 -27.01 -18.11 19.52
C ILE A 44 -28.18 -17.38 18.84
N ASN A 45 -28.02 -16.07 18.60
CA ASN A 45 -29.07 -15.21 18.03
C ASN A 45 -30.36 -15.20 18.88
N ILE A 46 -30.22 -15.43 20.19
CA ILE A 46 -31.28 -15.37 21.20
C ILE A 46 -30.86 -14.30 22.20
N ASN A 47 -31.73 -13.35 22.50
CA ASN A 47 -31.45 -12.34 23.52
C ASN A 47 -31.43 -12.97 24.93
N VAL A 48 -30.23 -13.13 25.48
CA VAL A 48 -29.96 -13.66 26.83
C VAL A 48 -29.74 -12.50 27.77
N ALA A 49 -30.54 -12.41 28.84
CA ALA A 49 -30.33 -11.40 29.87
C ALA A 49 -29.32 -11.89 30.91
N ASP A 50 -28.57 -10.96 31.53
CA ASP A 50 -27.65 -11.23 32.64
C ASP A 50 -28.27 -12.06 33.76
N TYR A 51 -29.57 -11.84 34.00
CA TYR A 51 -30.34 -12.54 35.03
C TYR A 51 -30.50 -14.04 34.74
N ASP A 52 -30.62 -14.42 33.47
CA ASP A 52 -30.77 -15.82 33.07
C ASP A 52 -29.45 -16.59 33.30
N LEU A 53 -28.30 -15.93 33.07
CA LEU A 53 -26.98 -16.48 33.36
C LEU A 53 -26.72 -16.61 34.86
N LYS A 54 -27.14 -15.63 35.66
CA LYS A 54 -27.04 -15.67 37.12
C LYS A 54 -27.90 -16.77 37.76
N LYS A 55 -28.83 -17.39 37.04
CA LYS A 55 -29.62 -18.53 37.52
C LYS A 55 -28.98 -19.89 37.23
N CYS A 56 -28.03 -19.97 36.30
CA CYS A 56 -27.33 -21.21 35.99
C CYS A 56 -26.33 -21.52 37.11
N HIS A 57 -26.49 -22.68 37.76
CA HIS A 57 -25.65 -23.08 38.89
C HIS A 57 -24.27 -23.55 38.39
N GLU A 58 -24.27 -24.28 37.28
CA GLU A 58 -23.09 -24.84 36.63
C GLU A 58 -22.13 -23.75 36.13
N LEU A 59 -22.67 -22.62 35.65
CA LEU A 59 -21.87 -21.45 35.30
C LEU A 59 -21.24 -20.79 36.54
N LYS A 60 -21.98 -20.72 37.66
CA LYS A 60 -21.44 -20.15 38.91
C LYS A 60 -20.29 -20.99 39.43
N GLU A 61 -20.44 -22.31 39.48
CA GLU A 61 -19.39 -23.24 39.91
C GLU A 61 -18.13 -23.09 39.05
N TYR A 62 -18.30 -23.04 37.73
CA TYR A 62 -17.19 -22.80 36.79
C TYR A 62 -16.48 -21.46 37.06
N ILE A 63 -17.22 -20.37 37.26
CA ILE A 63 -16.64 -19.04 37.57
C ILE A 63 -15.90 -19.07 38.91
N THR A 64 -16.47 -19.70 39.94
CA THR A 64 -15.83 -19.81 41.25
C THR A 64 -14.57 -20.66 41.20
N ASP A 65 -14.56 -21.75 40.43
CA ASP A 65 -13.37 -22.60 40.26
C ASP A 65 -12.22 -21.86 39.58
N ILE A 66 -12.51 -21.10 38.52
CA ILE A 66 -11.48 -20.28 37.88
C ILE A 66 -10.98 -19.20 38.82
N ARG A 67 -11.86 -18.56 39.61
CA ARG A 67 -11.47 -17.52 40.57
C ARG A 67 -10.55 -18.10 41.65
N ASN A 68 -10.92 -19.24 42.23
CA ASN A 68 -10.12 -19.94 43.24
C ASN A 68 -8.75 -20.37 42.69
N LYS A 69 -8.70 -20.85 41.43
CA LYS A 69 -7.43 -21.16 40.76
C LYS A 69 -6.56 -19.91 40.56
N ASN A 70 -7.17 -18.80 40.14
CA ASN A 70 -6.46 -17.55 39.93
C ASN A 70 -5.92 -16.96 41.25
N GLU A 71 -6.72 -16.98 42.32
CA GLU A 71 -6.30 -16.52 43.65
C GLU A 71 -5.16 -17.36 44.22
N ARG A 72 -5.21 -18.70 44.10
CA ARG A 72 -4.07 -19.57 44.46
C ARG A 72 -2.80 -19.24 43.65
N THR A 73 -2.96 -18.95 42.36
CA THR A 73 -1.82 -18.60 41.49
C THR A 73 -1.20 -17.25 41.88
N VAL A 74 -2.03 -16.25 42.21
CA VAL A 74 -1.57 -14.93 42.65
C VAL A 74 -0.93 -15.01 44.04
N LEU A 75 -1.50 -15.77 44.99
CA LEU A 75 -0.90 -16.00 46.31
C LEU A 75 0.50 -16.62 46.18
N ASN A 76 0.67 -17.59 45.27
CA ASN A 76 1.96 -18.22 45.01
C ASN A 76 2.95 -17.29 44.30
N SER A 77 2.49 -16.22 43.63
CA SER A 77 3.36 -15.20 43.01
C SER A 77 3.89 -14.16 44.00
N VAL A 78 3.21 -13.96 45.13
CA VAL A 78 3.63 -13.05 46.21
C VAL A 78 4.31 -13.87 47.29
N ILE A 79 5.48 -14.41 46.98
CA ILE A 79 6.34 -15.08 47.97
C ILE A 79 6.92 -13.99 48.88
N TYR A 80 6.18 -13.58 49.90
CA TYR A 80 6.75 -12.89 51.05
C TYR A 80 7.22 -13.95 52.05
N PHE A 81 8.50 -13.94 52.40
CA PHE A 81 9.06 -14.79 53.45
C PHE A 81 8.41 -14.41 54.80
N LYS A 82 7.34 -15.12 55.17
CA LYS A 82 6.70 -14.95 56.48
C LYS A 82 7.54 -15.70 57.51
N ARG A 83 8.21 -14.93 58.38
CA ARG A 83 8.94 -15.50 59.53
C ARG A 83 7.97 -16.26 60.43
N LEU A 84 8.36 -17.46 60.85
CA LEU A 84 7.59 -18.24 61.80
C LEU A 84 7.65 -17.57 63.18
N ASP A 85 6.51 -17.14 63.70
CA ASP A 85 6.40 -16.70 65.09
C ASP A 85 6.32 -17.94 65.98
N ILE A 86 7.46 -18.33 66.55
CA ILE A 86 7.62 -19.53 67.35
C ILE A 86 6.69 -19.51 68.58
N ASN A 87 6.53 -18.34 69.22
CA ASN A 87 5.74 -18.22 70.44
C ASN A 87 4.24 -18.42 70.14
N ASN A 88 3.75 -17.82 69.05
CA ASN A 88 2.37 -18.01 68.63
C ASN A 88 2.12 -19.42 68.07
N PHE A 89 3.09 -19.99 67.36
CA PHE A 89 3.02 -21.33 66.79
C PHE A 89 2.91 -22.41 67.88
N LEU A 90 3.70 -22.29 68.96
CA LEU A 90 3.64 -23.20 70.11
C LEU A 90 2.33 -23.04 70.91
N ARG A 91 1.79 -21.82 70.99
CA ARG A 91 0.51 -21.52 71.67
C ARG A 91 -0.73 -22.04 70.92
N MET A 92 -0.65 -22.21 69.61
CA MET A 92 -1.73 -22.76 68.78
C MET A 92 -1.64 -24.28 68.59
N ASN A 93 -0.45 -24.85 68.81
CA ASN A 93 -0.14 -26.27 68.65
C ASN A 93 0.30 -26.88 69.97
N ASP A 94 -0.62 -26.79 70.93
CA ASP A 94 -0.48 -27.15 72.35
C ASP A 94 -0.41 -28.66 72.61
N THR A 95 -0.62 -29.50 71.59
CA THR A 95 -0.46 -30.97 71.68
C THR A 95 0.53 -31.50 70.65
N GLU A 96 1.21 -32.59 70.98
CA GLU A 96 2.20 -33.24 70.09
C GLU A 96 1.62 -33.58 68.71
N SER A 97 0.38 -34.07 68.66
CA SER A 97 -0.31 -34.39 67.41
C SER A 97 -0.57 -33.14 66.54
N LYS A 98 -1.01 -32.02 67.15
CA LYS A 98 -1.19 -30.75 66.44
C LYS A 98 0.14 -30.22 65.90
N LEU A 99 1.19 -30.27 66.73
CA LEU A 99 2.52 -29.82 66.34
C LEU A 99 3.08 -30.61 65.16
N ARG A 100 2.96 -31.95 65.20
CA ARG A 100 3.35 -32.83 64.09
C ARG A 100 2.59 -32.49 62.81
N ASN A 101 1.28 -32.31 62.87
CA ASN A 101 0.47 -31.95 61.70
C ASN A 101 0.82 -30.57 61.15
N ALA A 102 1.06 -29.58 62.02
CA ALA A 102 1.45 -28.23 61.62
C ALA A 102 2.83 -28.23 60.93
N LEU A 103 3.77 -29.05 61.41
CA LEU A 103 5.08 -29.23 60.77
C LEU A 103 4.95 -29.91 59.39
N ILE A 104 4.11 -30.93 59.26
CA ILE A 104 3.84 -31.58 57.96
C ILE A 104 3.21 -30.58 56.96
N GLN A 105 2.25 -29.77 57.39
CA GLN A 105 1.64 -28.75 56.53
C GLN A 105 2.65 -27.69 56.08
N LEU A 106 3.57 -27.32 56.96
CA LEU A 106 4.62 -26.36 56.68
C LEU A 106 5.65 -26.94 55.69
N ASP A 107 6.03 -28.22 55.85
CA ASP A 107 6.90 -28.93 54.90
C ASP A 107 6.26 -29.04 53.51
N ASN A 108 5.00 -29.47 53.44
CA ASN A 108 4.25 -29.53 52.18
C ASN A 108 4.12 -28.15 51.51
N SER A 109 3.91 -27.09 52.30
CA SER A 109 3.85 -25.72 51.76
C SER A 109 5.21 -25.28 51.18
N TYR A 110 6.33 -25.66 51.81
CA TYR A 110 7.65 -25.40 51.25
C TYR A 110 7.91 -26.20 49.97
N GLU A 111 7.48 -27.46 49.92
CA GLU A 111 7.57 -28.28 48.71
C GLU A 111 6.80 -27.64 47.54
N GLU A 112 5.56 -27.19 47.77
CA GLU A 112 4.75 -26.50 46.77
C GLU A 112 5.40 -25.21 46.26
N VAL A 113 6.03 -24.42 47.14
CA VAL A 113 6.75 -23.21 46.77
C VAL A 113 7.98 -23.55 45.92
N CYS A 114 8.76 -24.54 46.32
CA CYS A 114 9.93 -25.01 45.57
C CYS A 114 9.56 -25.55 44.18
N MET A 115 8.49 -26.35 44.08
CA MET A 115 7.97 -26.84 42.80
C MET A 115 7.49 -25.69 41.91
N SER A 116 6.75 -24.73 42.48
CA SER A 116 6.26 -23.55 41.76
C SER A 116 7.41 -22.69 41.25
N ALA A 117 8.41 -22.43 42.08
CA ALA A 117 9.62 -21.69 41.71
C ALA A 117 10.39 -22.39 40.59
N THR A 118 10.52 -23.71 40.65
CA THR A 118 11.18 -24.51 39.60
C THR A 118 10.45 -24.38 38.26
N LYS A 119 9.12 -24.51 38.28
CA LYS A 119 8.30 -24.34 37.07
C LYS A 119 8.43 -22.93 36.47
N ILE A 120 8.38 -21.89 37.32
CA ILE A 120 8.57 -20.50 36.89
C ILE A 120 9.97 -20.30 36.29
N TYR A 121 11.00 -20.91 36.88
CA TYR A 121 12.36 -20.83 36.37
C TYR A 121 12.50 -21.48 34.99
N GLU A 122 11.94 -22.67 34.79
CA GLU A 122 11.93 -23.36 33.49
C GLU A 122 11.16 -22.57 32.43
N GLU A 123 10.00 -22.02 32.77
CA GLU A 123 9.19 -21.23 31.86
C GLU A 123 9.91 -19.94 31.46
N ASN A 124 10.53 -19.24 32.42
CA ASN A 124 11.37 -18.08 32.14
C ASN A 124 12.55 -18.41 31.23
N ARG A 125 13.18 -19.58 31.41
CA ARG A 125 14.25 -20.04 30.52
C ARG A 125 13.73 -20.23 29.09
N ARG A 126 12.60 -20.92 28.91
CA ARG A 126 11.98 -21.12 27.59
C ARG A 126 11.60 -19.80 26.91
N ILE A 127 11.05 -18.85 27.68
CA ILE A 127 10.71 -17.52 27.18
C ILE A 127 11.96 -16.77 26.74
N ARG A 128 13.04 -16.80 27.52
CA ARG A 128 14.33 -16.19 27.14
C ARG A 128 14.89 -16.78 25.85
N GLU A 129 14.89 -18.10 25.72
CA GLU A 129 15.35 -18.77 24.49
C GLU A 129 14.50 -18.36 23.28
N ARG A 130 13.17 -18.28 23.43
CA ARG A 130 12.26 -17.83 22.37
C ARG A 130 12.51 -16.37 22.00
N ASN A 131 12.68 -15.49 22.98
CA ASN A 131 12.99 -14.07 22.75
C ASN A 131 14.32 -13.90 22.02
N ASN A 132 15.35 -14.68 22.39
CA ASN A 132 16.63 -14.65 21.68
C ASN A 132 16.48 -15.08 20.22
N LYS A 133 15.74 -16.16 19.93
CA LYS A 133 15.45 -16.59 18.55
C LYS A 133 14.72 -15.50 17.77
N LEU A 134 13.71 -14.88 18.37
CA LEU A 134 12.94 -13.79 17.74
C LEU A 134 13.80 -12.54 17.50
N LEU A 135 14.70 -12.19 18.43
CA LEU A 135 15.64 -11.08 18.27
C LEU A 135 16.61 -11.33 17.10
N VAL A 136 17.15 -12.54 17.00
CA VAL A 136 18.02 -12.92 15.87
C VAL A 136 17.26 -12.85 14.55
N ALA A 137 16.03 -13.39 14.48
CA ALA A 137 15.19 -13.31 13.29
C ALA A 137 14.87 -11.86 12.91
N ASN A 138 14.52 -11.01 13.89
CA ASN A 138 14.27 -9.59 13.65
C ASN A 138 15.50 -8.86 13.09
N ARG A 139 16.70 -9.16 13.61
CA ARG A 139 17.94 -8.58 13.08
C ARG A 139 18.19 -8.98 11.62
N LYS A 140 17.97 -10.25 11.29
CA LYS A 140 18.09 -10.74 9.90
C LYS A 140 17.10 -10.04 8.97
N LEU A 141 15.82 -9.99 9.34
CA LEU A 141 14.78 -9.31 8.55
C LEU A 141 15.09 -7.81 8.39
N LYS A 142 15.59 -7.13 9.43
CA LYS A 142 16.03 -5.74 9.30
C LYS A 142 17.18 -5.57 8.30
N SER A 143 18.13 -6.50 8.28
CA SER A 143 19.23 -6.50 7.30
C SER A 143 18.70 -6.69 5.88
N GLU A 144 17.85 -7.69 5.67
CA GLU A 144 17.24 -7.98 4.36
C GLU A 144 16.41 -6.80 3.84
N ILE A 145 15.63 -6.15 4.71
CA ILE A 145 14.87 -4.95 4.36
C ILE A 145 15.82 -3.81 3.95
N SER A 146 16.92 -3.61 4.69
CA SER A 146 17.91 -2.58 4.35
C SER A 146 18.58 -2.84 3.00
N GLU A 147 18.91 -4.09 2.69
CA GLU A 147 19.48 -4.51 1.40
C GLU A 147 18.46 -4.35 0.25
N GLN A 148 17.19 -4.69 0.48
CA GLN A 148 16.13 -4.46 -0.51
C GLN A 148 15.90 -2.97 -0.78
N HIS A 149 15.96 -2.13 0.26
CA HIS A 149 15.85 -0.68 0.05
C HIS A 149 17.03 -0.10 -0.71
N SER A 150 18.26 -0.57 -0.46
CA SER A 150 19.44 -0.08 -1.19
C SER A 150 19.37 -0.47 -2.67
N THR A 151 19.00 -1.72 -2.99
CA THR A 151 18.83 -2.23 -4.36
C THR A 151 17.64 -1.60 -5.10
N LYS A 152 16.54 -1.31 -4.40
CA LYS A 152 15.41 -0.59 -4.98
C LYS A 152 15.77 0.86 -5.28
N ASN A 153 16.52 1.53 -4.40
CA ASN A 153 16.96 2.90 -4.61
C ASN A 153 17.94 3.02 -5.78
N THR A 154 18.84 2.05 -5.98
CA THR A 154 19.71 2.03 -7.17
C THR A 154 18.90 1.79 -8.45
N SER A 155 17.97 0.85 -8.44
CA SER A 155 17.06 0.59 -9.57
C SER A 155 16.19 1.80 -9.95
N ILE A 156 15.67 2.53 -8.96
CA ILE A 156 14.90 3.77 -9.22
C ILE A 156 15.79 4.84 -9.86
N LYS A 157 17.04 4.98 -9.40
CA LYS A 157 17.99 5.93 -9.98
C LYS A 157 18.28 5.59 -11.44
N THR A 158 18.56 4.33 -11.76
CA THR A 158 18.81 3.90 -13.15
C THR A 158 17.56 4.03 -14.04
N GLU A 159 16.38 3.72 -13.52
CA GLU A 159 15.14 3.93 -14.26
C GLU A 159 14.90 5.44 -14.54
N SER A 160 15.21 6.30 -13.57
CA SER A 160 15.08 7.75 -13.76
C SER A 160 16.04 8.31 -14.80
N THR A 161 17.28 7.81 -14.89
CA THR A 161 18.25 8.23 -15.90
C THR A 161 17.83 7.76 -17.28
N LEU A 162 17.40 6.50 -17.40
CA LEU A 162 16.87 5.94 -18.65
C LEU A 162 15.64 6.70 -19.15
N LYS A 163 14.71 7.06 -18.25
CA LYS A 163 13.53 7.89 -18.61
C LYS A 163 13.94 9.27 -19.13
N LYS A 164 14.95 9.90 -18.53
CA LYS A 164 15.49 11.19 -19.00
C LYS A 164 16.11 11.07 -20.39
N GLU A 165 16.90 10.02 -20.61
CA GLU A 165 17.50 9.73 -21.92
C GLU A 165 16.43 9.49 -22.99
N ILE A 166 15.45 8.63 -22.72
CA ILE A 166 14.33 8.39 -23.64
C ILE A 166 13.59 9.69 -23.98
N LYS A 167 13.35 10.56 -22.99
CA LYS A 167 12.71 11.86 -23.22
C LYS A 167 13.57 12.77 -24.11
N ALA A 168 14.89 12.80 -23.88
CA ALA A 168 15.82 13.57 -24.71
C ALA A 168 15.85 13.07 -26.15
N LEU A 169 15.91 11.75 -26.37
CA LEU A 169 15.84 11.14 -27.70
C LEU A 169 14.51 11.46 -28.41
N LYS A 170 13.37 11.33 -27.71
CA LYS A 170 12.06 11.66 -28.28
C LYS A 170 11.97 13.13 -28.72
N ASN A 171 12.51 14.04 -27.91
CA ASN A 171 12.56 15.46 -28.27
C ASN A 171 13.43 15.69 -29.50
N ARG A 172 14.60 15.03 -29.59
CA ARG A 172 15.49 15.12 -30.75
C ARG A 172 14.81 14.60 -32.03
N ILE A 173 14.10 13.47 -31.95
CA ILE A 173 13.32 12.92 -33.06
C ILE A 173 12.24 13.93 -33.50
N ARG A 174 11.52 14.55 -32.56
CA ARG A 174 10.51 15.55 -32.89
C ARG A 174 11.12 16.75 -33.63
N VAL A 175 12.20 17.32 -33.10
CA VAL A 175 12.88 18.46 -33.73
C VAL A 175 13.36 18.10 -35.13
N LEU A 176 13.92 16.90 -35.33
CA LEU A 176 14.31 16.43 -36.65
C LEU A 176 13.10 16.27 -37.60
N LEU A 177 11.98 15.75 -37.10
CA LEU A 177 10.74 15.64 -37.86
C LEU A 177 10.21 17.03 -38.26
N ASP A 178 10.22 17.99 -37.34
CA ASP A 178 9.80 19.36 -37.61
C ASP A 178 10.71 20.02 -38.65
N ILE A 179 12.03 19.81 -38.57
CA ILE A 179 12.98 20.27 -39.60
C ILE A 179 12.67 19.64 -40.95
N ILE A 180 12.39 18.33 -41.00
CA ILE A 180 12.02 17.64 -42.23
C ILE A 180 10.72 18.24 -42.79
N ASN A 181 9.68 18.35 -41.99
CA ASN A 181 8.39 18.89 -42.43
C ASN A 181 8.49 20.37 -42.88
N THR A 182 9.36 21.15 -42.25
CA THR A 182 9.52 22.59 -42.54
C THR A 182 10.41 22.83 -43.76
N ASN A 183 11.47 22.03 -43.94
CA ASN A 183 12.50 22.28 -44.96
C ASN A 183 12.43 21.33 -46.15
N VAL A 184 11.83 20.15 -45.98
CA VAL A 184 11.57 19.21 -47.07
C VAL A 184 10.09 19.32 -47.36
N TYR A 185 9.73 20.02 -48.43
CA TYR A 185 8.36 20.03 -48.95
C TYR A 185 7.97 18.59 -49.31
N PRO A 186 7.25 17.87 -48.43
CA PRO A 186 7.11 16.43 -48.58
C PRO A 186 6.21 16.11 -49.77
N GLU A 187 5.27 17.00 -50.10
CA GLU A 187 4.40 16.94 -51.27
C GLU A 187 5.19 17.08 -52.57
N ILE A 188 6.13 18.05 -52.64
CA ILE A 188 7.03 18.23 -53.79
C ILE A 188 7.98 17.03 -53.91
N ALA A 189 8.59 16.59 -52.81
CA ALA A 189 9.48 15.44 -52.80
C ALA A 189 8.76 14.15 -53.21
N ASN A 190 7.54 13.92 -52.72
CA ASN A 190 6.73 12.76 -53.08
C ASN A 190 6.30 12.80 -54.56
N GLU A 191 5.94 13.97 -55.10
CA GLU A 191 5.65 14.09 -56.53
C GLU A 191 6.89 13.85 -57.40
N LEU A 192 8.07 14.36 -57.03
CA LEU A 192 9.34 14.07 -57.74
C LEU A 192 9.71 12.58 -57.69
N LEU A 193 9.48 11.92 -56.55
CA LEU A 193 9.72 10.48 -56.40
C LEU A 193 8.71 9.64 -57.19
N ALA A 194 7.45 10.08 -57.29
CA ALA A 194 6.45 9.45 -58.13
C ALA A 194 6.76 9.60 -59.62
N GLU A 195 7.27 10.77 -60.06
CA GLU A 195 7.73 11.00 -61.44
C GLU A 195 8.90 10.08 -61.81
N LYS A 196 9.84 9.86 -60.89
CA LYS A 196 10.93 8.87 -61.06
C LYS A 196 10.49 7.41 -60.87
N GLY A 197 9.19 7.15 -60.64
CA GLY A 197 8.60 5.81 -60.56
C GLY A 197 8.89 5.04 -59.26
N LEU A 198 9.41 5.70 -58.23
CA LEU A 198 9.85 5.06 -56.98
C LEU A 198 8.71 4.86 -55.97
N ILE A 199 7.62 5.62 -56.08
CA ILE A 199 6.42 5.50 -55.23
C ILE A 199 5.13 5.63 -56.06
N LYS A 200 4.04 5.00 -55.63
CA LYS A 200 2.70 5.17 -56.22
C LYS A 200 1.92 6.23 -55.44
N MET A 201 1.66 7.39 -56.05
CA MET A 201 0.74 8.40 -55.51
C MET A 201 -0.66 8.24 -56.13
N ASN A 202 -1.70 8.40 -55.32
CA ASN A 202 -3.09 8.24 -55.76
C ASN A 202 -3.76 9.56 -56.20
N ASN A 203 -3.23 10.73 -55.85
CA ASN A 203 -3.72 12.06 -56.27
C ASN A 203 -2.55 13.06 -56.31
N SER A 204 -2.43 13.85 -57.39
CA SER A 204 -1.46 14.96 -57.48
C SER A 204 -2.01 16.18 -56.73
N ILE A 205 -1.21 16.76 -55.84
CA ILE A 205 -1.61 17.88 -54.98
C ILE A 205 -1.07 19.20 -55.57
N ILE A 206 -0.05 19.15 -56.42
CA ILE A 206 0.62 20.34 -56.99
C ILE A 206 0.10 20.62 -58.41
N SER A 207 -0.27 21.88 -58.66
CA SER A 207 -0.66 22.36 -60.00
C SER A 207 0.49 22.26 -61.00
N ASN A 208 0.19 22.03 -62.29
CA ASN A 208 1.22 21.94 -63.34
C ASN A 208 2.10 23.21 -63.44
N SER A 209 1.58 24.39 -63.10
CA SER A 209 2.33 25.64 -63.00
C SER A 209 3.27 25.71 -61.79
N GLY A 210 2.98 24.97 -60.71
CA GLY A 210 3.88 24.80 -59.58
C GLY A 210 5.07 23.91 -59.93
N LYS A 211 4.86 22.88 -60.76
CA LYS A 211 5.91 21.93 -61.18
C LYS A 211 7.02 22.56 -62.01
N THR A 212 6.68 23.50 -62.89
CA THR A 212 7.66 24.24 -63.71
C THR A 212 8.53 25.20 -62.90
N ASN A 213 8.18 25.46 -61.64
CA ASN A 213 8.93 26.29 -60.70
C ASN A 213 9.74 25.45 -59.69
N ILE A 214 9.81 24.14 -59.86
CA ILE A 214 10.68 23.26 -59.07
C ILE A 214 12.02 23.13 -59.81
N MET A 215 13.11 23.31 -59.09
CA MET A 215 14.46 23.22 -59.66
C MET A 215 14.82 21.75 -59.91
N ASN A 216 15.15 21.40 -61.16
CA ASN A 216 15.55 20.04 -61.55
C ASN A 216 17.08 19.86 -61.50
N ASP A 217 17.53 18.60 -61.44
CA ASP A 217 18.95 18.19 -61.39
C ASP A 217 19.82 18.79 -62.53
N ASN A 218 19.19 19.25 -63.62
CA ASN A 218 19.85 19.79 -64.81
C ASN A 218 19.88 21.33 -64.88
N GLU A 219 19.27 22.04 -63.93
CA GLU A 219 19.24 23.51 -63.90
C GLU A 219 20.28 24.06 -62.89
N SER A 220 20.97 25.14 -63.25
CA SER A 220 21.86 25.85 -62.31
C SER A 220 21.06 26.85 -61.47
N ILE A 221 21.47 27.05 -60.21
CA ILE A 221 20.82 28.00 -59.29
C ILE A 221 20.72 29.39 -59.93
N ILE A 222 21.78 29.80 -60.64
CA ILE A 222 21.87 31.11 -61.29
C ILE A 222 20.88 31.22 -62.46
N SER A 223 20.74 30.17 -63.28
CA SER A 223 19.76 30.18 -64.38
C SER A 223 18.32 30.24 -63.89
N PHE A 224 18.03 29.63 -62.74
CA PHE A 224 16.70 29.65 -62.15
C PHE A 224 16.34 31.04 -61.59
N ILE A 225 17.30 31.71 -60.93
CA ILE A 225 17.13 33.09 -60.44
C ILE A 225 16.87 34.05 -61.61
N ASN A 226 17.67 33.99 -62.67
CA ASN A 226 17.51 34.86 -63.84
C ASN A 226 16.14 34.67 -64.52
N LYS A 227 15.66 33.41 -64.64
CA LYS A 227 14.35 33.11 -65.20
C LYS A 227 13.21 33.70 -64.36
N ARG A 228 13.34 33.74 -63.03
CA ARG A 228 12.35 34.39 -62.16
C ARG A 228 12.39 35.91 -62.26
N GLU A 229 13.58 36.49 -62.31
CA GLU A 229 13.74 37.94 -62.49
C GLU A 229 13.14 38.42 -63.84
N GLU A 230 13.30 37.66 -64.92
CA GLU A 230 12.67 37.99 -66.21
C GLU A 230 11.14 37.95 -66.17
N VAL A 231 10.53 37.05 -65.40
CA VAL A 231 9.07 36.96 -65.25
C VAL A 231 8.54 38.14 -64.44
N LEU A 232 9.21 38.50 -63.33
CA LEU A 232 8.86 39.66 -62.50
C LEU A 232 9.01 40.98 -63.27
N ASN A 233 10.09 41.14 -64.03
CA ASN A 233 10.31 42.35 -64.83
C ASN A 233 9.30 42.50 -65.99
N LYS A 234 8.75 41.40 -66.51
CA LYS A 234 7.66 41.45 -67.51
C LYS A 234 6.35 41.92 -66.90
N THR A 235 5.98 41.43 -65.72
CA THR A 235 4.75 41.86 -65.03
C THR A 235 4.79 43.32 -64.60
N ASP A 236 5.97 43.82 -64.19
CA ASP A 236 6.17 45.23 -63.84
C ASP A 236 6.13 46.14 -65.07
N LYS A 237 6.60 45.66 -66.22
CA LYS A 237 6.51 46.38 -67.48
C LYS A 237 5.07 46.45 -67.99
N ASP A 238 4.34 45.34 -67.94
CA ASP A 238 2.94 45.29 -68.37
C ASP A 238 2.04 46.21 -67.51
N THR A 239 2.30 46.29 -66.20
CA THR A 239 1.59 47.23 -65.31
C THR A 239 1.98 48.69 -65.55
N SER A 240 3.25 48.98 -65.84
CA SER A 240 3.71 50.31 -66.25
C SER A 240 3.05 50.78 -67.56
N ASP A 241 2.96 49.89 -68.56
CA ASP A 241 2.35 50.19 -69.85
C ASP A 241 0.82 50.40 -69.73
N ILE A 242 0.14 49.65 -68.86
CA ILE A 242 -1.29 49.89 -68.53
C ILE A 242 -1.49 51.25 -67.87
N ASN A 243 -0.64 51.61 -66.90
CA ASN A 243 -0.76 52.90 -66.21
C ASN A 243 -0.52 54.08 -67.15
N ARG A 244 0.42 53.95 -68.09
CA ARG A 244 0.67 54.95 -69.13
C ARG A 244 -0.52 55.09 -70.08
N LEU A 245 -1.10 53.98 -70.54
CA LEU A 245 -2.31 53.98 -71.37
C LEU A 245 -3.50 54.63 -70.66
N MET A 246 -3.68 54.39 -69.36
CA MET A 246 -4.71 55.08 -68.57
C MET A 246 -4.44 56.59 -68.47
N HIS A 247 -3.19 57.00 -68.27
CA HIS A 247 -2.83 58.41 -68.17
C HIS A 247 -3.06 59.15 -69.50
N ASP A 248 -2.73 58.51 -70.63
CA ASP A 248 -2.96 59.04 -71.97
C ASP A 248 -4.46 59.11 -72.31
N LEU A 249 -5.27 58.17 -71.81
CA LEU A 249 -6.73 58.22 -71.95
C LEU A 249 -7.36 59.36 -71.13
N ILE A 250 -6.90 59.58 -69.90
CA ILE A 250 -7.39 60.67 -69.04
C ILE A 250 -7.07 62.03 -69.67
N ASN A 251 -5.83 62.24 -70.14
CA ASN A 251 -5.44 63.51 -70.76
C ASN A 251 -6.21 63.78 -72.07
N ASN A 252 -6.52 62.75 -72.87
CA ASN A 252 -7.32 62.91 -74.09
C ASN A 252 -8.81 63.22 -73.82
N ILE A 253 -9.32 62.93 -72.63
CA ILE A 253 -10.68 63.31 -72.23
C ILE A 253 -10.69 64.80 -71.83
N GLU A 254 -9.67 65.28 -71.12
CA GLU A 254 -9.56 66.68 -70.69
C GLU A 254 -9.34 67.68 -71.84
N GLU A 255 -8.74 67.27 -72.97
CA GLU A 255 -8.56 68.15 -74.15
C GLU A 255 -9.81 68.25 -75.06
N LYS A 256 -10.90 67.51 -74.77
CA LYS A 256 -12.13 67.48 -75.58
C LYS A 256 -13.36 68.14 -74.94
N GLU A 257 -13.24 68.69 -73.73
CA GLU A 257 -14.23 69.60 -73.11
C GLU A 257 -13.82 71.07 -73.26
#